data_AF-A0A6A9TJ88-F1
#
_entry.id   AF-A0A6A9TJ88-F1
#
_cell.length_a   1.000
_cell.length_b   1.000
_cell.length_c   1.000
_cell.angle_alpha   90.00
_cell.angle_beta   90.00
_cell.angle_gamma   90.00
#
_symmetry.space_group_name_H-M   'P 1'
#
loop_
_entity.id
_entity.type
_entity.pdbx_description
1 polymer ?
#
loop_
_entity_poly.entity_id
_entity_poly.type
_entity_poly.pdbx_seq_one_letter_code
_entity_poly.pdbx_strand_id
1 'polypeptide(L)'
;MDVHVTQSVVRGTARAPPSKSYTHRALLAAGYSDGATVRSPLISADTKATARAVTAFGGSVAPASAAESEDATAFDDADALAVDGFGGRPAVPDDVIDCANSGTTMRLVTAAAALADG
;
A
#
# COMPACT_ATOMS: atom_id res chain seq x y z
N MET A 1 -24.73 2.27 2.31
CA MET A 1 -25.24 1.02 1.71
C MET A 1 -25.84 0.22 2.84
N ASP A 2 -27.11 -0.13 2.71
CA ASP A 2 -27.81 -0.92 3.72
C ASP A 2 -27.85 -2.37 3.26
N VAL A 3 -27.41 -3.29 4.12
CA VAL A 3 -27.38 -4.72 3.84
C VAL A 3 -28.25 -5.41 4.87
N HIS A 4 -29.27 -6.15 4.41
CA HIS A 4 -30.13 -6.97 5.25
C HIS A 4 -29.69 -8.43 5.17
N VAL A 5 -29.33 -9.01 6.31
CA VAL A 5 -28.90 -10.41 6.42
C VAL A 5 -29.88 -11.16 7.31
N THR A 6 -30.35 -12.31 6.85
CA THR A 6 -31.19 -13.23 7.63
C THR A 6 -30.39 -14.47 8.04
N GLN A 7 -30.82 -15.16 9.09
CA GLN A 7 -30.17 -16.41 9.51
C GLN A 7 -30.17 -17.45 8.39
N SER A 8 -29.05 -18.15 8.23
CA SER A 8 -28.88 -19.26 7.30
C SER A 8 -27.82 -20.23 7.82
N VAL A 9 -27.78 -21.44 7.26
CA VAL A 9 -26.71 -22.42 7.49
C VAL A 9 -25.72 -22.30 6.34
N VAL A 10 -24.46 -21.99 6.64
CA VAL A 10 -23.40 -21.82 5.64
C VAL A 10 -22.53 -23.07 5.57
N ARG A 11 -22.21 -23.54 4.36
CA ARG A 11 -21.26 -24.63 4.11
C ARG A 11 -20.49 -24.35 2.83
N GLY A 12 -19.17 -24.49 2.85
CA GLY A 12 -18.31 -24.28 1.68
C GLY A 12 -16.87 -23.93 2.06
N THR A 13 -16.09 -23.51 1.08
CA THR A 13 -14.73 -23.01 1.25
C THR A 13 -14.60 -21.69 0.49
N ALA A 14 -13.95 -20.71 1.11
CA ALA A 14 -13.66 -19.42 0.49
C ALA A 14 -12.18 -19.09 0.67
N ARG A 15 -11.61 -18.39 -0.31
CA ARG A 15 -10.28 -17.81 -0.18
C ARG A 15 -10.42 -16.40 0.38
N ALA A 16 -9.84 -16.17 1.56
CA ALA A 16 -9.77 -14.82 2.10
C ALA A 16 -8.88 -13.93 1.22
N PRO A 17 -9.17 -12.62 1.12
CA PRO A 17 -8.27 -11.69 0.46
C PRO A 17 -6.93 -11.58 1.21
N PRO A 18 -5.88 -11.04 0.59
CA PRO A 18 -4.61 -10.83 1.27
C PRO A 18 -4.72 -9.92 2.50
N SER A 19 -3.72 -10.01 3.39
CA SER A 19 -3.73 -9.27 4.65
C SER A 19 -3.39 -7.78 4.45
N LYS A 20 -4.35 -6.89 4.73
CA LYS A 20 -4.15 -5.43 4.76
C LYS A 20 -2.94 -5.03 5.61
N SER A 21 -2.87 -5.60 6.80
CA SER A 21 -1.80 -5.36 7.78
C SER A 21 -0.42 -5.75 7.25
N TYR A 22 -0.32 -6.84 6.49
CA TYR A 22 0.96 -7.25 5.88
C TYR A 22 1.28 -6.37 4.69
N THR A 23 0.30 -5.99 3.87
CA THR A 23 0.53 -5.09 2.74
C THR A 23 1.06 -3.73 3.19
N HIS A 24 0.52 -3.11 4.26
CA HIS A 24 1.09 -1.88 4.82
C HIS A 24 2.58 -2.03 5.17
N ARG A 25 2.93 -3.09 5.90
CA ARG A 25 4.29 -3.32 6.36
C ARG A 25 5.23 -3.67 5.22
N ALA A 26 4.77 -4.46 4.25
CA ALA A 26 5.55 -4.83 3.08
C ALA A 26 5.85 -3.60 2.21
N LEU A 27 4.86 -2.74 1.97
CA LEU A 27 5.06 -1.48 1.23
C LEU A 27 6.07 -0.57 1.91
N LEU A 28 5.94 -0.36 3.23
CA LEU A 28 6.86 0.53 3.94
C LEU A 28 8.27 -0.07 4.05
N ALA A 29 8.39 -1.37 4.32
CA ALA A 29 9.68 -2.06 4.34
C ALA A 29 10.37 -2.03 2.97
N ALA A 30 9.61 -2.19 1.88
CA ALA A 30 10.10 -2.01 0.53
C ALA A 30 10.55 -0.56 0.27
N GLY A 31 9.80 0.43 0.79
CA GLY A 31 10.20 1.85 0.72
C GLY A 31 11.55 2.13 1.38
N TYR A 32 11.93 1.41 2.43
CA TYR A 32 13.25 1.53 3.06
C TYR A 32 14.39 0.80 2.32
N SER A 33 14.09 0.04 1.26
CA SER A 33 15.09 -0.69 0.47
C SER A 33 15.55 0.11 -0.76
N ASP A 34 16.53 -0.41 -1.51
CA ASP A 34 16.85 0.10 -2.85
C ASP A 34 15.79 -0.33 -3.90
N GLY A 35 14.95 -1.31 -3.56
CA GLY A 35 13.86 -1.77 -4.41
C GLY A 35 13.38 -3.17 -4.01
N ALA A 36 12.08 -3.43 -4.16
CA ALA A 36 11.49 -4.72 -3.86
C ALA A 36 10.20 -5.00 -4.64
N THR A 37 9.74 -6.25 -4.62
CA THR A 37 8.43 -6.63 -5.14
C THR A 37 7.52 -7.11 -4.01
N VAL A 38 6.39 -6.43 -3.82
CA VAL A 38 5.33 -6.85 -2.89
C VAL A 38 4.34 -7.73 -3.66
N ARG A 39 4.38 -9.05 -3.41
CA ARG A 39 3.48 -10.02 -4.06
C ARG A 39 2.19 -10.21 -3.28
N SER A 40 1.10 -10.49 -4.01
CA SER A 40 -0.24 -10.68 -3.46
C SER A 40 -0.66 -9.57 -2.48
N PRO A 41 -0.55 -8.29 -2.86
CA PRO A 41 -0.98 -7.19 -2.01
C PRO A 41 -2.51 -7.20 -1.88
N LEU A 42 -3.02 -6.69 -0.76
CA LEU A 42 -4.41 -6.24 -0.72
C LEU A 42 -4.46 -4.81 -1.26
N ILE A 43 -5.08 -4.60 -2.41
CA ILE A 43 -5.32 -3.25 -2.93
C ILE A 43 -6.60 -2.69 -2.31
N SER A 44 -6.46 -1.65 -1.48
CA SER A 44 -7.56 -1.00 -0.76
C SER A 44 -7.24 0.49 -0.58
N ALA A 45 -8.23 1.31 -0.21
CA ALA A 45 -7.99 2.73 0.08
C ALA A 45 -6.86 2.94 1.10
N ASP A 46 -6.80 2.09 2.12
CA ASP A 46 -5.79 2.09 3.17
C ASP A 46 -4.37 1.81 2.64
N THR A 47 -4.20 0.73 1.89
CA THR A 47 -2.88 0.31 1.38
C THR A 47 -2.41 1.20 0.24
N LYS A 48 -3.34 1.75 -0.55
CA LYS A 48 -3.06 2.84 -1.50
C LYS A 48 -2.55 4.10 -0.79
N ALA A 49 -3.10 4.46 0.37
CA ALA A 49 -2.58 5.58 1.16
C ALA A 49 -1.14 5.33 1.63
N THR A 50 -0.79 4.10 2.01
CA THR A 50 0.61 3.74 2.31
C THR A 50 1.51 3.81 1.08
N ALA A 51 1.07 3.34 -0.08
CA ALA A 51 1.84 3.43 -1.32
C ALA A 51 2.10 4.89 -1.74
N ARG A 52 1.10 5.77 -1.60
CA ARG A 52 1.27 7.22 -1.81
C ARG A 52 2.26 7.83 -0.82
N ALA A 53 2.25 7.40 0.44
CA ALA A 53 3.23 7.87 1.43
C ALA A 53 4.67 7.47 1.05
N VAL A 54 4.89 6.24 0.57
CA VAL A 54 6.19 5.81 0.03
C VAL A 54 6.64 6.72 -1.13
N THR A 55 5.70 7.08 -2.00
CA THR A 55 5.98 7.99 -3.13
C THR A 55 6.32 9.40 -2.63
N ALA A 56 5.58 9.92 -1.64
CA ALA A 56 5.82 11.24 -1.05
C ALA A 56 7.19 11.34 -0.35
N PHE A 57 7.73 10.24 0.17
CA PHE A 57 9.08 10.16 0.74
C PHE A 57 10.19 9.98 -0.31
N GLY A 58 9.87 10.05 -1.61
CA GLY A 58 10.85 9.97 -2.71
C GLY A 58 11.03 8.58 -3.31
N GLY A 59 10.22 7.58 -2.92
CA GLY A 59 10.15 6.29 -3.62
C GLY A 59 9.16 6.28 -4.78
N SER A 60 8.88 5.11 -5.34
CA SER A 60 7.78 4.89 -6.28
C SER A 60 7.12 3.53 -6.04
N VAL A 61 5.83 3.43 -6.36
CA VAL A 61 5.07 2.17 -6.28
C VAL A 61 4.22 2.02 -7.53
N ALA A 62 4.44 0.94 -8.28
CA ALA A 62 3.74 0.66 -9.53
C ALA A 62 3.37 -0.84 -9.63
N PRO A 63 2.39 -1.22 -10.46
CA PRO A 63 2.17 -2.62 -10.79
C PRO A 63 3.46 -3.22 -11.37
N ALA A 64 3.84 -4.42 -10.94
CA ALA A 64 5.05 -5.06 -11.46
C ALA A 64 4.96 -5.38 -12.97
N SER A 65 3.75 -5.45 -13.51
CA SER A 65 3.45 -5.62 -14.94
C SER A 65 3.36 -4.31 -15.72
N ALA A 66 3.52 -3.14 -15.08
CA ALA A 66 3.27 -1.84 -15.71
C ALA A 66 4.19 -1.49 -16.88
N ALA A 67 5.26 -2.26 -17.14
CA ALA A 67 6.04 -2.14 -18.37
C ALA A 67 5.22 -2.48 -19.64
N GLU A 68 4.05 -3.11 -19.49
CA GLU A 68 3.24 -3.61 -20.60
C GLU A 68 1.88 -2.90 -20.78
N SER A 69 1.49 -1.95 -19.92
CA SER A 69 0.15 -1.33 -19.98
C SER A 69 0.09 0.13 -19.50
N GLU A 70 -0.54 1.01 -20.27
CA GLU A 70 -0.88 2.40 -19.90
C GLU A 70 -2.20 2.53 -19.09
N ASP A 71 -2.82 1.42 -18.71
CA ASP A 71 -4.15 1.40 -18.08
C ASP A 71 -4.07 1.69 -16.57
N ALA A 72 -4.77 2.74 -16.13
CA ALA A 72 -4.87 3.11 -14.71
C ALA A 72 -5.57 2.04 -13.85
N THR A 73 -6.35 1.13 -14.45
CA THR A 73 -6.94 -0.02 -13.75
C THR A 73 -5.89 -1.06 -13.33
N ALA A 74 -4.69 -1.04 -13.94
CA ALA A 74 -3.63 -2.01 -13.66
C ALA A 74 -3.16 -2.00 -12.20
N PHE A 75 -3.34 -0.88 -11.47
CA PHE A 75 -3.00 -0.84 -10.04
C PHE A 75 -4.03 -1.53 -9.17
N ASP A 76 -5.31 -1.44 -9.51
CA ASP A 76 -6.40 -1.94 -8.67
C ASP A 76 -6.50 -3.46 -8.68
N ASP A 77 -6.08 -4.06 -9.78
CA ASP A 77 -6.03 -5.51 -9.99
C ASP A 77 -4.59 -6.07 -9.94
N ALA A 78 -3.63 -5.31 -9.39
CA ALA A 78 -2.23 -5.71 -9.34
C ALA A 78 -1.99 -6.93 -8.42
N ASP A 79 -1.53 -8.04 -8.99
CA ASP A 79 -1.07 -9.22 -8.23
C ASP A 79 0.33 -9.04 -7.61
N ALA A 80 1.07 -8.03 -8.06
CA ALA A 80 2.36 -7.64 -7.50
C ALA A 80 2.63 -6.15 -7.74
N LEU A 81 3.26 -5.51 -6.75
CA LEU A 81 3.72 -4.13 -6.84
C LEU A 81 5.24 -4.10 -6.85
N ALA A 82 5.82 -3.44 -7.84
CA ALA A 82 7.22 -3.03 -7.84
C ALA A 82 7.34 -1.74 -7.02
N VAL A 83 8.30 -1.72 -6.12
CA VAL A 83 8.61 -0.56 -5.28
C VAL A 83 10.07 -0.19 -5.53
N ASP A 84 10.29 1.05 -5.95
CA ASP A 84 11.60 1.70 -5.88
C ASP A 84 11.62 2.48 -4.56
N GLY A 85 12.56 2.15 -3.67
CA GLY A 85 12.56 2.70 -2.33
C GLY A 85 13.40 3.96 -2.19
N PHE A 86 13.22 4.69 -1.10
CA PHE A 86 14.00 5.87 -0.74
C PHE A 86 15.32 5.51 -0.02
N GLY A 87 15.83 4.29 -0.19
CA GLY A 87 17.19 3.89 0.22
C GLY A 87 17.49 4.11 1.72
N GLY A 88 16.49 3.93 2.59
CA GLY A 88 16.65 4.13 4.03
C GLY A 88 16.54 5.57 4.53
N ARG A 89 16.50 6.56 3.63
CA ARG A 89 16.48 7.99 3.94
C ARG A 89 15.27 8.67 3.29
N PRO A 90 14.12 8.73 3.98
CA PRO A 90 12.94 9.38 3.42
C PRO A 90 13.20 10.87 3.17
N ALA A 91 12.83 11.35 1.99
CA ALA A 91 12.85 12.78 1.68
C ALA A 91 11.77 13.52 2.47
N VAL A 92 11.94 14.84 2.68
CA VAL A 92 10.86 15.67 3.22
C VAL A 92 9.78 15.81 2.15
N PRO A 93 8.52 15.40 2.41
CA PRO A 93 7.44 15.56 1.44
C PRO A 93 7.15 17.04 1.14
N ASP A 94 6.85 17.36 -0.12
CA ASP A 94 6.49 18.74 -0.54
C ASP A 94 5.11 19.21 -0.03
N ASP A 95 4.25 18.27 0.39
CA ASP A 95 2.89 18.54 0.86
C ASP A 95 2.46 17.51 1.93
N VAL A 96 1.27 17.71 2.50
CA VAL A 96 0.68 16.86 3.54
C VAL A 96 0.48 15.43 3.04
N ILE A 97 0.95 14.45 3.83
CA ILE A 97 0.64 13.03 3.58
C ILE A 97 -0.79 12.71 4.04
N ASP A 98 -1.71 12.61 3.08
CA ASP A 98 -3.08 12.15 3.34
C ASP A 98 -3.15 10.63 3.59
N CYS A 99 -3.28 10.28 4.87
CA CYS A 99 -3.43 8.90 5.35
C CYS A 99 -4.86 8.34 5.18
N ALA A 100 -5.81 9.13 4.67
CA ALA A 100 -7.23 8.81 4.57
C ALA A 100 -7.78 8.28 5.91
N ASN A 101 -8.64 7.24 5.87
CA ASN A 101 -9.17 6.60 7.08
C ASN A 101 -8.21 5.54 7.69
N SER A 102 -6.94 5.52 7.26
CA SER A 102 -6.01 4.46 7.64
C SER A 102 -5.16 4.85 8.84
N GLY A 103 -5.66 4.54 10.04
CA GLY A 103 -4.90 4.73 11.27
C GLY A 103 -3.58 3.92 11.33
N THR A 104 -3.48 2.82 10.58
CA THR A 104 -2.21 2.07 10.42
C THR A 104 -1.21 2.84 9.58
N THR A 105 -1.66 3.41 8.44
CA THR A 105 -0.82 4.27 7.60
C THR A 105 -0.29 5.43 8.43
N MET A 106 -1.18 6.20 9.08
CA MET A 106 -0.80 7.34 9.92
C MET A 106 0.32 6.99 10.91
N ARG A 107 0.12 5.96 11.74
CA ARG A 107 1.10 5.61 12.79
C ARG A 107 2.46 5.16 12.24
N LEU A 108 2.47 4.36 11.17
CA LEU A 108 3.71 3.86 10.58
C LEU A 108 4.46 4.95 9.80
N VAL A 109 3.73 5.77 9.05
CA VAL A 109 4.26 6.89 8.28
C VAL A 109 4.80 7.98 9.19
N THR A 110 4.17 8.26 10.34
CA THR A 110 4.73 9.19 11.34
C THR A 110 6.11 8.75 11.82
N ALA A 111 6.32 7.44 12.06
CA ALA A 111 7.62 6.93 12.43
C ALA A 111 8.65 7.07 11.29
N ALA A 112 8.22 6.93 10.03
CA ALA A 112 9.08 7.18 8.87
C ALA A 112 9.43 8.66 8.71
N ALA A 113 8.47 9.56 8.87
CA ALA A 113 8.68 11.01 8.81
C ALA A 113 9.70 11.49 9.86
N ALA A 114 9.79 10.83 11.02
CA ALA A 114 10.77 11.16 12.05
C ALA A 114 12.23 10.90 11.64
N LEU A 115 12.46 10.22 10.51
CA LEU A 115 13.79 10.00 9.93
C LEU A 115 14.13 10.98 8.80
N ALA A 116 13.17 11.81 8.37
CA ALA A 116 13.40 12.84 7.36
C ALA A 116 14.07 14.07 8.00
N ASP A 117 14.89 14.78 7.23
CA ASP A 117 15.62 15.97 7.68
C ASP A 117 14.87 17.25 7.27
N GLY A 118 13.88 17.64 8.09
CA GLY A 118 12.97 18.76 7.85
C GLY A 118 12.89 19.77 8.99
#